data_AF-A0A2T0UHC2-F1
#
_entry.id   AF-A0A2T0UHC2-F1
#
_cell.length_a   1.000
_cell.length_b   1.000
_cell.length_c   1.000
_cell.angle_alpha   90.00
_cell.angle_beta   90.00
_cell.angle_gamma   90.00
#
_symmetry.space_group_name_H-M   'P 1'
#
loop_
_entity.id
_entity.type
_entity.pdbx_description
1 polymer ?
#
loop_
_entity_poly.entity_id
_entity_poly.type
_entity_poly.pdbx_seq_one_letter_code
_entity_poly.pdbx_strand_id
1 'polypeptide(L)'
;MSETSGTLAHRTADAVVTLTLDGAPLAGSEVVVEQTRHRFLFGCTGFDLVGHANGSAADAERAARNAELWEGLFNFATLPFYWGRFEPERGNPDTERLLKAARWFADRGHPVKGHPLAWHTVTADWLLDLDNEEIARAQVDRITREVSGFAGAIDMWDVINEVVIMPIFDKYDNGITRLCRDIGRIPMVRMVFDAAREANPSATLLLNDFDMSAAYECLIEGVLEAGIQIDVLGLQSHMHQGYWGEEKTEAILDRFSRYGLPIHFTETTILSGELMPPHIEDLNDHQVDSWPSTPEGEARQADEIERHYRTLVAHPSVEAITYWGMNDAGMWLGAPGGFVRADGTPKPSYDRLHHLVNDEWGTPPTTLATDADGRVRFTGFLGDYRITAAGRSVDLTLSEPGEAHVEAALTADDH
;
A
#
# COMPACT_ATOMS: atom_id res chain seq x y z
N MET A 1 3.36 32.23 0.41
CA MET A 1 2.30 31.20 0.55
C MET A 1 2.20 30.55 -0.81
N SER A 2 2.93 29.44 -0.97
CA SER A 2 3.14 28.75 -2.25
C SER A 2 1.85 28.06 -2.70
N GLU A 3 1.60 27.98 -4.02
CA GLU A 3 0.42 27.32 -4.64
C GLU A 3 0.17 25.89 -4.12
N THR A 4 1.18 25.24 -3.54
CA THR A 4 1.07 23.93 -2.86
C THR A 4 0.11 23.91 -1.66
N SER A 5 -0.16 25.05 -1.01
CA SER A 5 -0.99 25.11 0.21
C SER A 5 -2.48 24.83 -0.02
N GLY A 6 -3.00 25.03 -1.24
CA GLY A 6 -4.42 24.78 -1.54
C GLY A 6 -4.69 23.33 -1.94
N THR A 7 -3.77 22.71 -2.66
CA THR A 7 -3.93 21.38 -3.25
C THR A 7 -3.89 20.27 -2.21
N LEU A 8 -3.28 20.48 -1.04
CA LEU A 8 -3.12 19.47 0.00
C LEU A 8 -3.99 19.73 1.24
N ALA A 9 -4.94 20.66 1.17
CA ALA A 9 -5.77 21.03 2.32
C ALA A 9 -6.58 19.84 2.89
N HIS A 10 -6.94 18.85 2.07
CA HIS A 10 -7.59 17.61 2.52
C HIS A 10 -6.63 16.62 3.21
N ARG A 11 -5.33 16.92 3.21
CA ARG A 11 -4.28 16.11 3.85
C ARG A 11 -3.69 16.76 5.09
N THR A 12 -4.04 18.00 5.40
CA THR A 12 -3.42 18.76 6.49
C THR A 12 -4.43 19.34 7.45
N ALA A 13 -3.97 19.59 8.68
CA ALA A 13 -4.72 20.31 9.69
C ALA A 13 -3.88 21.43 10.30
N ASP A 14 -4.54 22.54 10.62
CA ASP A 14 -4.00 23.64 11.41
C ASP A 14 -4.32 23.38 12.88
N ALA A 15 -3.32 22.92 13.63
CA ALA A 15 -3.47 22.50 15.01
C ALA A 15 -3.16 23.62 16.01
N VAL A 16 -4.04 23.79 16.99
CA VAL A 16 -3.84 24.58 18.19
C VAL A 16 -3.90 23.64 19.40
N VAL A 17 -2.75 23.31 19.96
CA VAL A 17 -2.64 22.39 21.10
C VAL A 17 -2.39 23.16 22.37
N THR A 18 -3.31 23.09 23.33
CA THR A 18 -3.16 23.68 24.67
C THR A 18 -2.49 22.66 25.58
N LEU A 19 -1.24 22.93 25.96
CA LEU A 19 -0.43 22.03 26.77
C LEU A 19 -0.50 22.40 28.25
N THR A 20 -0.68 21.39 29.08
CA THR A 20 -0.63 21.52 30.53
C THR A 20 0.45 20.63 31.14
N LEU A 21 1.07 21.11 32.21
CA LEU A 21 2.02 20.38 33.03
C LEU A 21 1.58 20.49 34.49
N ASP A 22 1.35 19.36 35.14
CA ASP A 22 0.90 19.29 36.54
C ASP A 22 -0.34 20.15 36.83
N GLY A 23 -1.25 20.24 35.85
CA GLY A 23 -2.52 20.99 35.94
C GLY A 23 -2.42 22.49 35.66
N ALA A 24 -1.24 23.02 35.32
CA ALA A 24 -1.05 24.41 34.92
C ALA A 24 -0.72 24.53 33.42
N PRO A 25 -1.12 25.62 32.73
CA PRO A 25 -0.68 25.87 31.36
C PRO A 25 0.84 25.91 31.27
N LEU A 26 1.40 25.19 30.28
CA LEU A 26 2.82 25.21 30.01
C LEU A 26 3.18 26.50 29.26
N ALA A 27 3.18 27.64 29.92
CA ALA A 27 3.34 28.95 29.28
C ALA A 27 4.80 29.25 28.88
N GLY A 28 5.01 29.83 27.69
CA GLY A 28 6.30 30.38 27.25
C GLY A 28 7.46 29.37 27.23
N SER A 29 7.16 28.09 27.06
CA SER A 29 8.13 27.00 27.15
C SER A 29 8.46 26.45 25.76
N GLU A 30 9.70 25.98 25.62
CA GLU A 30 10.13 25.25 24.43
C GLU A 30 9.51 23.84 24.41
N VAL A 31 8.97 23.45 23.26
CA VAL A 31 8.38 22.14 23.02
C VAL A 31 8.90 21.59 21.69
N VAL A 32 9.03 20.28 21.57
CA VAL A 32 9.34 19.60 20.31
C VAL A 32 8.09 18.90 19.82
N VAL A 33 7.67 19.22 18.60
CA VAL A 33 6.58 18.54 17.90
C VAL A 33 7.17 17.65 16.82
N GLU A 34 6.74 16.39 16.78
CA GLU A 34 7.19 15.39 15.81
C GLU A 34 5.99 14.59 15.32
N GLN A 35 5.88 14.38 14.01
CA GLN A 35 4.94 13.41 13.46
C GLN A 35 5.54 12.02 13.56
N THR A 36 4.82 11.11 14.21
CA THR A 36 5.26 9.73 14.45
C THR A 36 4.65 8.75 13.46
N ARG A 37 3.51 9.09 12.84
CA ARG A 37 2.86 8.26 11.84
C ARG A 37 1.99 9.09 10.89
N HIS A 38 2.06 8.81 9.60
CA HIS A 38 1.13 9.33 8.60
C HIS A 38 -0.22 8.62 8.65
N ARG A 39 -1.33 9.36 8.51
CA ARG A 39 -2.65 8.78 8.20
C ARG A 39 -2.68 8.24 6.77
N PHE A 40 -2.05 8.93 5.83
CA PHE A 40 -1.94 8.49 4.44
C PHE A 40 -1.05 7.24 4.36
N LEU A 41 -1.47 6.25 3.56
CA LEU A 41 -0.77 4.97 3.48
C LEU A 41 0.28 5.01 2.36
N PHE A 42 1.54 5.25 2.74
CA PHE A 42 2.70 5.06 1.89
C PHE A 42 3.14 3.60 2.00
N GLY A 43 2.83 2.81 0.99
CA GLY A 43 2.97 1.37 1.03
C GLY A 43 4.00 0.80 0.07
N CYS A 44 4.42 -0.43 0.37
CA CYS A 44 5.26 -1.23 -0.49
C CYS A 44 4.99 -2.73 -0.24
N THR A 45 5.35 -3.57 -1.20
CA THR A 45 5.41 -5.02 -0.96
C THR A 45 6.35 -5.33 0.21
N GLY A 46 5.88 -6.11 1.17
CA GLY A 46 6.67 -6.65 2.28
C GLY A 46 7.32 -8.01 1.98
N PHE A 47 7.34 -8.42 0.71
CA PHE A 47 7.67 -9.80 0.31
C PHE A 47 9.10 -10.18 0.69
N ASP A 48 10.05 -9.28 0.44
CA ASP A 48 11.47 -9.44 0.77
C ASP A 48 11.72 -9.54 2.30
N LEU A 49 10.79 -9.00 3.10
CA LEU A 49 10.91 -8.95 4.56
C LEU A 49 10.26 -10.16 5.24
N VAL A 50 9.54 -11.02 4.51
CA VAL A 50 8.94 -12.22 5.11
C VAL A 50 10.01 -13.12 5.72
N GLY A 51 11.14 -13.31 5.05
CA GLY A 51 12.26 -14.08 5.59
C GLY A 51 12.87 -13.45 6.84
N HIS A 52 12.99 -12.12 6.87
CA HIS A 52 13.49 -11.36 8.02
C HIS A 52 12.56 -11.53 9.23
N ALA A 53 11.26 -11.27 9.04
CA ALA A 53 10.23 -11.39 10.06
C ALA A 53 10.16 -12.80 10.66
N ASN A 54 10.46 -13.82 9.85
CA ASN A 54 10.48 -15.21 10.29
C ASN A 54 11.79 -15.64 10.97
N GLY A 55 12.86 -14.83 10.89
CA GLY A 55 14.19 -15.20 11.37
C GLY A 55 14.87 -16.24 10.46
N SER A 56 14.46 -16.32 9.20
CA SER A 56 14.92 -17.30 8.21
C SER A 56 15.65 -16.67 7.02
N ALA A 57 16.00 -15.37 7.11
CA ALA A 57 16.77 -14.70 6.09
C ALA A 57 18.16 -15.32 5.96
N ALA A 58 18.60 -15.58 4.71
CA ALA A 58 19.92 -16.15 4.44
C ALA A 58 21.07 -15.21 4.88
N ASP A 59 20.86 -13.90 4.76
CA ASP A 59 21.75 -12.85 5.26
C ASP A 59 20.95 -11.96 6.21
N ALA A 60 21.11 -12.19 7.51
CA ALA A 60 20.34 -11.50 8.55
C ALA A 60 20.69 -10.01 8.64
N GLU A 61 21.96 -9.63 8.42
CA GLU A 61 22.38 -8.24 8.48
C GLU A 61 21.84 -7.45 7.28
N ARG A 62 21.92 -8.03 6.08
CA ARG A 62 21.32 -7.40 4.89
C ARG A 62 19.81 -7.29 5.03
N ALA A 63 19.16 -8.31 5.56
CA ALA A 63 17.72 -8.29 5.78
C ALA A 63 17.30 -7.22 6.80
N ALA A 64 18.08 -7.02 7.87
CA ALA A 64 17.85 -5.95 8.83
C ALA A 64 18.01 -4.56 8.18
N ARG A 65 19.09 -4.33 7.41
CA ARG A 65 19.27 -3.07 6.67
C ARG A 65 18.13 -2.80 5.67
N ASN A 66 17.66 -3.85 4.99
CA ASN A 66 16.53 -3.72 4.07
C ASN A 66 15.23 -3.37 4.80
N ALA A 67 15.03 -3.89 6.02
CA ALA A 67 13.89 -3.52 6.87
C ALA A 67 13.98 -2.04 7.29
N GLU A 68 15.15 -1.58 7.73
CA GLU A 68 15.38 -0.17 8.09
C GLU A 68 15.12 0.78 6.90
N LEU A 69 15.62 0.43 5.71
CA LEU A 69 15.35 1.20 4.49
C LEU A 69 13.85 1.19 4.13
N TRP A 70 13.17 0.05 4.30
CA TRP A 70 11.75 -0.06 4.02
C TRP A 70 10.92 0.82 4.97
N GLU A 71 11.20 0.76 6.27
CA GLU A 71 10.54 1.57 7.31
C GLU A 71 10.84 3.07 7.15
N GLY A 72 12.00 3.41 6.58
CA GLY A 72 12.36 4.80 6.26
C GLY A 72 11.48 5.44 5.16
N LEU A 73 10.73 4.67 4.38
CA LEU A 73 9.87 5.19 3.31
C LEU A 73 8.39 4.86 3.50
N PHE A 74 8.07 3.72 4.13
CA PHE A 74 6.74 3.13 4.07
C PHE A 74 6.16 2.86 5.46
N ASN A 75 4.85 3.08 5.58
CA ASN A 75 4.07 2.76 6.77
C ASN A 75 3.04 1.64 6.53
N PHE A 76 2.93 1.10 5.31
CA PHE A 76 1.89 0.15 4.90
C PHE A 76 2.48 -1.03 4.10
N ALA A 77 2.19 -2.27 4.49
CA ALA A 77 2.77 -3.46 3.86
C ALA A 77 1.75 -4.26 3.07
N THR A 78 2.14 -4.75 1.89
CA THR A 78 1.39 -5.79 1.16
C THR A 78 2.10 -7.14 1.26
N LEU A 79 1.39 -8.22 1.62
CA LEU A 79 1.93 -9.58 1.74
C LEU A 79 1.34 -10.55 0.69
N PRO A 80 2.11 -11.57 0.24
CA PRO A 80 1.77 -12.34 -0.96
C PRO A 80 0.95 -13.59 -0.62
N PHE A 81 -0.30 -13.62 -1.09
CA PHE A 81 -1.25 -14.73 -0.98
C PHE A 81 -1.50 -15.44 -2.33
N TYR A 82 -0.54 -15.41 -3.24
CA TYR A 82 -0.61 -16.14 -4.52
C TYR A 82 -0.89 -17.62 -4.28
N TRP A 83 -2.06 -18.12 -4.72
CA TRP A 83 -2.60 -19.40 -4.25
C TRP A 83 -1.62 -20.56 -4.43
N GLY A 84 -1.05 -20.74 -5.61
CA GLY A 84 -0.14 -21.86 -5.89
C GLY A 84 1.17 -21.81 -5.11
N ARG A 85 1.59 -20.63 -4.63
CA ARG A 85 2.77 -20.49 -3.75
C ARG A 85 2.41 -20.59 -2.27
N PHE A 86 1.23 -20.09 -1.91
CA PHE A 86 0.76 -20.07 -0.53
C PHE A 86 0.22 -21.45 -0.10
N GLU A 87 -0.45 -22.18 -0.98
CA GLU A 87 -1.00 -23.52 -0.75
C GLU A 87 -0.65 -24.44 -1.94
N PRO A 88 0.65 -24.80 -2.09
CA PRO A 88 1.10 -25.65 -3.18
C PRO A 88 0.48 -27.05 -3.14
N GLU A 89 0.15 -27.53 -1.93
CA GLU A 89 -0.56 -28.78 -1.69
C GLU A 89 -1.91 -28.50 -1.03
N ARG A 90 -2.98 -29.08 -1.57
CA ARG A 90 -4.35 -28.86 -1.07
C ARG A 90 -4.45 -29.17 0.42
N GLY A 91 -4.93 -28.20 1.20
CA GLY A 91 -5.10 -28.32 2.65
C GLY A 91 -3.84 -28.06 3.46
N ASN A 92 -2.73 -27.68 2.83
CA ASN A 92 -1.45 -27.38 3.50
C ASN A 92 -0.96 -25.96 3.16
N PRO A 93 -1.69 -24.91 3.58
CA PRO A 93 -1.28 -23.53 3.36
C PRO A 93 -0.11 -23.11 4.25
N ASP A 94 0.72 -22.20 3.76
CA ASP A 94 1.86 -21.57 4.44
C ASP A 94 1.41 -20.45 5.40
N THR A 95 0.31 -20.72 6.12
CA THR A 95 -0.37 -19.76 7.01
C THR A 95 0.55 -19.29 8.13
N GLU A 96 1.28 -20.20 8.79
CA GLU A 96 2.10 -19.87 9.96
C GLU A 96 3.18 -18.84 9.61
N ARG A 97 3.89 -19.05 8.50
CA ARG A 97 4.99 -18.18 8.06
C ARG A 97 4.50 -16.78 7.69
N LEU A 98 3.39 -16.68 6.95
CA LEU A 98 2.84 -15.37 6.59
C LEU A 98 2.17 -14.68 7.77
N LEU A 99 1.52 -15.40 8.68
CA LEU A 99 0.91 -14.79 9.86
C LEU A 99 1.96 -14.20 10.78
N LYS A 100 3.12 -14.87 10.92
CA LYS A 100 4.27 -14.32 11.66
C LYS A 100 4.79 -13.03 11.00
N ALA A 101 4.86 -12.99 9.67
CA ALA A 101 5.26 -11.77 8.95
C ALA A 101 4.22 -10.65 9.09
N ALA A 102 2.93 -10.96 8.99
CA ALA A 102 1.85 -10.00 9.19
C ALA A 102 1.92 -9.37 10.59
N ARG A 103 2.08 -10.19 11.63
CA ARG A 103 2.26 -9.71 13.01
C ARG A 103 3.52 -8.88 13.19
N TRP A 104 4.62 -9.26 12.53
CA TRP A 104 5.86 -8.49 12.59
C TRP A 104 5.68 -7.03 12.10
N PHE A 105 4.91 -6.82 11.03
CA PHE A 105 4.53 -5.49 10.55
C PHE A 105 3.52 -4.81 11.49
N ALA A 106 2.46 -5.52 11.88
CA ALA A 106 1.39 -4.98 12.71
C ALA A 106 1.89 -4.53 14.10
N ASP A 107 2.76 -5.32 14.74
CA ASP A 107 3.38 -5.01 16.04
C ASP A 107 4.30 -3.77 15.98
N ARG A 108 4.73 -3.37 14.77
CA ARG A 108 5.50 -2.15 14.49
C ARG A 108 4.62 -0.97 14.06
N GLY A 109 3.30 -1.14 14.08
CA GLY A 109 2.34 -0.11 13.73
C GLY A 109 2.09 0.05 12.22
N HIS A 110 2.54 -0.91 11.40
CA HIS A 110 2.29 -0.92 9.96
C HIS A 110 1.03 -1.73 9.63
N PRO A 111 -0.03 -1.11 9.07
CA PRO A 111 -1.15 -1.86 8.54
C PRO A 111 -0.69 -2.82 7.43
N VAL A 112 -1.37 -3.95 7.31
CA VAL A 112 -1.02 -5.00 6.37
C VAL A 112 -2.21 -5.30 5.46
N LYS A 113 -1.94 -5.39 4.15
CA LYS A 113 -2.86 -5.87 3.13
C LYS A 113 -2.44 -7.25 2.62
N GLY A 114 -3.39 -8.17 2.49
CA GLY A 114 -3.18 -9.44 1.80
C GLY A 114 -3.49 -9.32 0.30
N HIS A 115 -2.58 -9.83 -0.54
CA HIS A 115 -2.69 -9.74 -1.99
C HIS A 115 -2.34 -11.07 -2.70
N PRO A 116 -3.23 -11.65 -3.51
CA PRO A 116 -4.69 -11.52 -3.49
C PRO A 116 -5.38 -12.82 -3.04
N LEU A 117 -6.67 -12.73 -2.69
CA LEU A 117 -7.46 -13.91 -2.31
C LEU A 117 -7.97 -14.71 -3.52
N ALA A 118 -8.28 -14.08 -4.65
CA ALA A 118 -8.68 -14.75 -5.88
C ALA A 118 -7.96 -14.14 -7.09
N TRP A 119 -7.20 -14.96 -7.81
CA TRP A 119 -6.48 -14.54 -9.01
C TRP A 119 -6.24 -15.74 -9.92
N HIS A 120 -6.17 -15.50 -11.22
CA HIS A 120 -5.95 -16.54 -12.24
C HIS A 120 -4.46 -16.81 -12.50
N THR A 121 -3.59 -15.88 -12.12
CA THR A 121 -2.14 -16.04 -12.20
C THR A 121 -1.59 -16.63 -10.90
N VAL A 122 -0.58 -17.50 -11.00
CA VAL A 122 0.00 -18.25 -9.86
C VAL A 122 -1.08 -18.96 -9.03
N THR A 123 -2.07 -19.55 -9.69
CA THR A 123 -3.11 -20.40 -9.09
C THR A 123 -2.52 -21.73 -8.62
N ALA A 124 -3.21 -22.43 -7.72
CA ALA A 124 -2.81 -23.77 -7.33
C ALA A 124 -3.17 -24.81 -8.41
N ASP A 125 -2.18 -25.59 -8.86
CA ASP A 125 -2.34 -26.55 -9.97
C ASP A 125 -3.35 -27.66 -9.66
N TRP A 126 -3.49 -28.05 -8.39
CA TRP A 126 -4.44 -29.08 -7.96
C TRP A 126 -5.91 -28.70 -8.18
N LEU A 127 -6.21 -27.44 -8.51
CA LEU A 127 -7.55 -27.01 -8.94
C LEU A 127 -7.93 -27.59 -10.30
N LEU A 128 -6.97 -27.95 -11.15
CA LEU A 128 -7.24 -28.48 -12.49
C LEU A 128 -7.91 -29.85 -12.46
N ASP A 129 -7.68 -30.63 -11.41
CA ASP A 129 -8.29 -31.93 -11.17
C ASP A 129 -9.76 -31.84 -10.73
N LEU A 130 -10.25 -30.63 -10.43
CA LEU A 130 -11.59 -30.37 -9.93
C LEU A 130 -12.53 -29.90 -11.04
N ASP A 131 -13.83 -30.15 -10.83
CA ASP A 131 -14.86 -29.48 -11.62
C ASP A 131 -15.11 -28.04 -11.12
N ASN A 132 -15.88 -27.26 -11.88
CA ASN A 132 -16.09 -25.85 -11.56
C ASN A 132 -16.85 -25.64 -10.23
N GLU A 133 -17.75 -26.55 -9.84
CA GLU A 133 -18.47 -26.45 -8.57
C GLU A 133 -17.52 -26.70 -7.40
N GLU A 134 -16.63 -27.68 -7.54
CA GLU A 134 -15.59 -27.98 -6.57
C GLU A 134 -14.55 -26.85 -6.45
N ILE A 135 -14.16 -26.21 -7.56
CA ILE A 135 -13.27 -25.04 -7.57
C ILE A 135 -13.95 -23.86 -6.84
N ALA A 136 -15.22 -23.59 -7.12
CA ALA A 136 -15.97 -22.52 -6.45
C ALA A 136 -16.01 -22.73 -4.95
N ARG A 137 -16.30 -23.96 -4.50
CA ARG A 137 -16.29 -24.33 -3.08
C ARG A 137 -14.90 -24.17 -2.47
N ALA A 138 -13.85 -24.65 -3.14
CA ALA A 138 -12.48 -24.51 -2.67
C ALA A 138 -12.05 -23.04 -2.54
N GLN A 139 -12.48 -22.16 -3.47
CA GLN A 139 -12.18 -20.73 -3.41
C GLN A 139 -12.89 -20.04 -2.24
N VAL A 140 -14.15 -20.40 -1.94
CA VAL A 140 -14.88 -19.87 -0.78
C VAL A 140 -14.29 -20.39 0.54
N ASP A 141 -13.98 -21.68 0.64
CA ASP A 141 -13.36 -22.29 1.82
C ASP A 141 -12.00 -21.64 2.13
N ARG A 142 -11.22 -21.43 1.06
CA ARG A 142 -9.95 -20.72 1.10
C ARG A 142 -10.12 -19.30 1.67
N ILE A 143 -10.96 -18.48 1.04
CA ILE A 143 -11.21 -17.09 1.48
C ILE A 143 -11.63 -17.07 2.95
N THR A 144 -12.56 -17.94 3.34
CA THR A 144 -13.04 -18.02 4.72
C THR A 144 -11.89 -18.34 5.68
N ARG A 145 -11.03 -19.31 5.33
CA ARG A 145 -9.86 -19.70 6.12
C ARG A 145 -8.86 -18.56 6.28
N GLU A 146 -8.46 -17.88 5.20
CA GLU A 146 -7.46 -16.80 5.30
C GLU A 146 -8.02 -15.57 5.98
N VAL A 147 -9.19 -15.09 5.56
CA VAL A 147 -9.76 -13.86 6.11
C VAL A 147 -10.04 -14.01 7.61
N SER A 148 -10.55 -15.17 8.04
CA SER A 148 -10.76 -15.44 9.47
C SER A 148 -9.45 -15.68 10.22
N GLY A 149 -8.52 -16.43 9.63
CA GLY A 149 -7.26 -16.84 10.28
C GLY A 149 -6.26 -15.71 10.47
N PHE A 150 -6.36 -14.66 9.66
CA PHE A 150 -5.49 -13.48 9.73
C PHE A 150 -6.16 -12.24 10.32
N ALA A 151 -7.45 -12.31 10.69
CA ALA A 151 -8.17 -11.17 11.28
C ALA A 151 -7.41 -10.55 12.47
N GLY A 152 -7.34 -9.22 12.52
CA GLY A 152 -6.55 -8.46 13.49
C GLY A 152 -5.06 -8.33 13.18
N ALA A 153 -4.50 -9.18 12.31
CA ALA A 153 -3.17 -8.98 11.73
C ALA A 153 -3.24 -8.48 10.28
N ILE A 154 -4.26 -8.90 9.53
CA ILE A 154 -4.59 -8.43 8.18
C ILE A 154 -6.10 -8.23 8.10
N ASP A 155 -6.52 -6.97 8.06
CA ASP A 155 -7.92 -6.58 7.90
C ASP A 155 -8.16 -5.81 6.58
N MET A 156 -7.22 -5.90 5.64
CA MET A 156 -7.32 -5.30 4.31
C MET A 156 -6.94 -6.33 3.25
N TRP A 157 -7.74 -6.48 2.20
CA TRP A 157 -7.56 -7.56 1.21
C TRP A 157 -7.83 -7.09 -0.21
N ASP A 158 -6.91 -7.39 -1.12
CA ASP A 158 -7.27 -7.53 -2.53
C ASP A 158 -8.05 -8.83 -2.68
N VAL A 159 -9.39 -8.72 -2.65
CA VAL A 159 -10.28 -9.88 -2.65
C VAL A 159 -10.17 -10.63 -3.97
N ILE A 160 -10.13 -9.87 -5.06
CA ILE A 160 -9.99 -10.42 -6.41
C ILE A 160 -9.12 -9.51 -7.25
N ASN A 161 -8.27 -10.12 -8.07
CA ASN A 161 -7.30 -9.43 -8.91
C ASN A 161 -7.57 -9.70 -10.40
N GLU A 162 -7.49 -8.64 -11.22
CA GLU A 162 -7.44 -8.70 -12.69
C GLU A 162 -8.63 -9.40 -13.34
N VAL A 163 -9.83 -9.06 -12.86
CA VAL A 163 -11.09 -9.68 -13.28
C VAL A 163 -11.42 -9.38 -14.74
N VAL A 164 -10.96 -8.23 -15.26
CA VAL A 164 -11.22 -7.84 -16.65
C VAL A 164 -10.73 -8.93 -17.60
N ILE A 165 -9.51 -9.41 -17.43
CA ILE A 165 -8.93 -10.45 -18.31
C ILE A 165 -9.19 -11.88 -17.82
N MET A 166 -9.58 -12.07 -16.56
CA MET A 166 -9.70 -13.38 -15.90
C MET A 166 -10.38 -14.50 -16.72
N PRO A 167 -11.56 -14.32 -17.35
CA PRO A 167 -12.24 -15.41 -18.08
C PRO A 167 -11.62 -15.71 -19.47
N ILE A 168 -10.78 -14.80 -19.98
CA ILE A 168 -10.12 -14.89 -21.28
C ILE A 168 -8.60 -15.07 -21.19
N PHE A 169 -8.04 -15.15 -19.98
CA PHE A 169 -6.63 -15.44 -19.76
C PHE A 169 -6.24 -16.77 -20.41
N ASP A 170 -5.15 -16.75 -21.18
CA ASP A 170 -4.75 -17.85 -22.08
C ASP A 170 -3.27 -18.23 -21.97
N LYS A 171 -2.54 -17.70 -20.99
CA LYS A 171 -1.10 -17.99 -20.82
C LYS A 171 -0.84 -19.42 -20.34
N TYR A 172 -1.73 -19.99 -19.54
CA TYR A 172 -1.74 -21.40 -19.15
C TYR A 172 -3.13 -21.80 -18.62
N ASP A 173 -3.42 -23.11 -18.59
CA ASP A 173 -4.69 -23.62 -18.06
C ASP A 173 -4.73 -23.49 -16.54
N ASN A 174 -5.83 -22.97 -16.01
CA ASN A 174 -6.02 -22.80 -14.57
C ASN A 174 -7.50 -22.87 -14.17
N GLY A 175 -7.74 -23.28 -12.93
CA GLY A 175 -9.10 -23.47 -12.40
C GLY A 175 -9.91 -22.17 -12.29
N ILE A 176 -9.28 -21.05 -11.97
CA ILE A 176 -9.98 -19.77 -11.75
C ILE A 176 -10.51 -19.15 -13.05
N THR A 177 -9.70 -19.16 -14.11
CA THR A 177 -10.14 -18.79 -15.46
C THR A 177 -11.28 -19.68 -15.93
N ARG A 178 -11.19 -21.01 -15.73
CA ARG A 178 -12.26 -21.95 -16.09
C ARG A 178 -13.56 -21.64 -15.38
N LEU A 179 -13.50 -21.42 -14.06
CA LEU A 179 -14.65 -21.04 -13.25
C LEU A 179 -15.24 -19.71 -13.70
N CYS A 180 -14.43 -18.65 -13.80
CA CYS A 180 -14.88 -17.31 -14.17
C CYS A 180 -15.47 -17.27 -15.58
N ARG A 181 -14.97 -18.09 -16.51
CA ARG A 181 -15.55 -18.24 -17.86
C ARG A 181 -16.95 -18.86 -17.83
N ASP A 182 -17.17 -19.81 -16.93
CA ASP A 182 -18.44 -20.53 -16.79
C ASP A 182 -19.51 -19.69 -16.10
N ILE A 183 -19.18 -19.09 -14.95
CA ILE A 183 -20.16 -18.32 -14.15
C ILE A 183 -20.21 -16.84 -14.52
N GLY A 184 -19.19 -16.31 -15.20
CA GLY A 184 -19.06 -14.90 -15.55
C GLY A 184 -18.40 -14.04 -14.44
N ARG A 185 -17.96 -12.84 -14.83
CA ARG A 185 -17.22 -11.91 -13.95
C ARG A 185 -18.03 -11.46 -12.73
N ILE A 186 -19.29 -11.03 -12.92
CA ILE A 186 -20.10 -10.50 -11.80
C ILE A 186 -20.43 -11.59 -10.76
N PRO A 187 -20.87 -12.81 -11.14
CA PRO A 187 -21.05 -13.89 -10.16
C PRO A 187 -19.74 -14.31 -9.49
N MET A 188 -18.61 -14.32 -10.21
CA MET A 188 -17.30 -14.58 -9.62
C MET A 188 -16.96 -13.55 -8.54
N VAL A 189 -17.09 -12.26 -8.85
CA VAL A 189 -16.82 -11.16 -7.88
C VAL A 189 -17.75 -11.26 -6.68
N ARG A 190 -19.06 -11.49 -6.88
CA ARG A 190 -20.00 -11.69 -5.78
C ARG A 190 -19.55 -12.81 -4.84
N MET A 191 -19.25 -13.98 -5.41
CA MET A 191 -18.91 -15.18 -4.64
C MET A 191 -17.74 -14.91 -3.69
N VAL A 192 -16.68 -14.26 -4.17
CA VAL A 192 -15.49 -14.01 -3.36
C VAL A 192 -15.65 -12.86 -2.38
N PHE A 193 -16.39 -11.80 -2.73
CA PHE A 193 -16.67 -10.68 -1.84
C PHE A 193 -17.64 -11.06 -0.72
N ASP A 194 -18.70 -11.81 -1.03
CA ASP A 194 -19.66 -12.28 -0.03
C ASP A 194 -18.94 -13.19 0.99
N ALA A 195 -18.07 -14.10 0.52
CA ALA A 195 -17.26 -14.96 1.40
C ALA A 195 -16.29 -14.15 2.28
N ALA A 196 -15.60 -13.15 1.71
CA ALA A 196 -14.66 -12.32 2.48
C ALA A 196 -15.39 -11.46 3.52
N ARG A 197 -16.52 -10.86 3.16
CA ARG A 197 -17.33 -10.04 4.08
C ARG A 197 -17.96 -10.87 5.19
N GLU A 198 -18.41 -12.10 4.89
CA GLU A 198 -18.93 -13.02 5.91
C GLU A 198 -17.84 -13.43 6.91
N ALA A 199 -16.62 -13.68 6.42
CA ALA A 199 -15.49 -14.08 7.25
C ALA A 199 -14.95 -12.95 8.14
N ASN A 200 -14.90 -11.70 7.65
CA ASN A 200 -14.53 -10.53 8.44
C ASN A 200 -15.38 -9.31 8.03
N PRO A 201 -16.49 -9.03 8.73
CA PRO A 201 -17.37 -7.91 8.41
C PRO A 201 -16.70 -6.54 8.48
N SER A 202 -15.63 -6.40 9.26
CA SER A 202 -14.88 -5.15 9.44
C SER A 202 -13.70 -4.96 8.47
N ALA A 203 -13.38 -5.95 7.64
CA ALA A 203 -12.27 -5.83 6.71
C ALA A 203 -12.52 -4.78 5.61
N THR A 204 -11.46 -4.13 5.16
CA THR A 204 -11.46 -3.30 3.95
C THR A 204 -11.20 -4.18 2.73
N LEU A 205 -12.17 -4.27 1.83
CA LEU A 205 -12.18 -5.19 0.70
C LEU A 205 -12.01 -4.45 -0.64
N LEU A 206 -10.94 -4.78 -1.36
CA LEU A 206 -10.53 -4.15 -2.61
C LEU A 206 -10.90 -5.00 -3.84
N LEU A 207 -11.37 -4.32 -4.89
CA LEU A 207 -11.36 -4.83 -6.27
C LEU A 207 -10.11 -4.26 -6.96
N ASN A 208 -9.18 -5.09 -7.40
CA ASN A 208 -7.88 -4.66 -7.94
C ASN A 208 -7.72 -5.07 -9.42
N ASP A 209 -7.24 -4.16 -10.28
CA ASP A 209 -7.01 -4.45 -11.70
C ASP A 209 -5.93 -3.53 -12.30
N PHE A 210 -5.27 -3.98 -13.38
CA PHE A 210 -4.34 -3.16 -14.19
C PHE A 210 -4.99 -2.58 -15.43
N ASP A 211 -6.13 -3.11 -15.87
CA ASP A 211 -6.82 -2.62 -17.05
C ASP A 211 -7.48 -1.27 -16.74
N MET A 212 -6.84 -0.18 -17.16
CA MET A 212 -7.39 1.18 -17.01
C MET A 212 -8.28 1.58 -18.21
N SER A 213 -8.81 0.65 -18.99
CA SER A 213 -9.74 0.95 -20.09
C SER A 213 -11.19 1.03 -19.62
N ALA A 214 -12.11 1.32 -20.55
CA ALA A 214 -13.54 1.28 -20.29
C ALA A 214 -14.05 -0.11 -19.84
N ALA A 215 -13.28 -1.19 -20.08
CA ALA A 215 -13.64 -2.52 -19.63
C ALA A 215 -13.71 -2.62 -18.09
N TYR A 216 -12.80 -1.94 -17.38
CA TYR A 216 -12.81 -1.93 -15.92
C TYR A 216 -13.93 -1.05 -15.37
N GLU A 217 -14.22 0.10 -16.00
CA GLU A 217 -15.39 0.92 -15.68
C GLU A 217 -16.69 0.11 -15.79
N CYS A 218 -16.88 -0.62 -16.90
CA CYS A 218 -18.03 -1.51 -17.09
C CYS A 218 -18.11 -2.61 -16.03
N LEU A 219 -16.96 -3.15 -15.60
CA LEU A 219 -16.92 -4.13 -14.51
C LEU A 219 -17.37 -3.49 -13.19
N ILE A 220 -16.80 -2.35 -12.80
CA ILE A 220 -17.13 -1.65 -11.56
C ILE A 220 -18.62 -1.30 -11.54
N GLU A 221 -19.14 -0.72 -12.62
CA GLU A 221 -20.56 -0.39 -12.77
C GLU A 221 -21.43 -1.64 -12.59
N GLY A 222 -21.10 -2.75 -13.27
CA GLY A 222 -21.84 -4.01 -13.12
C GLY A 222 -21.76 -4.62 -11.71
N VAL A 223 -20.64 -4.46 -11.00
CA VAL A 223 -20.48 -4.95 -9.62
C VAL A 223 -21.31 -4.11 -8.64
N LEU A 224 -21.29 -2.79 -8.79
CA LEU A 224 -22.08 -1.86 -7.98
C LEU A 224 -23.58 -2.00 -8.25
N GLU A 225 -24.00 -2.13 -9.51
CA GLU A 225 -25.40 -2.35 -9.89
C GLU A 225 -25.94 -3.68 -9.34
N ALA A 226 -25.08 -4.70 -9.25
CA ALA A 226 -25.43 -5.96 -8.60
C ALA A 226 -25.57 -5.81 -7.08
N GLY A 227 -25.14 -4.69 -6.47
CA GLY A 227 -25.19 -4.46 -5.03
C GLY A 227 -24.11 -5.22 -4.25
N ILE A 228 -22.99 -5.55 -4.90
CA ILE A 228 -21.83 -6.14 -4.23
C ILE A 228 -21.08 -5.01 -3.50
N GLN A 229 -20.77 -5.20 -2.23
CA GLN A 229 -20.12 -4.20 -1.40
C GLN A 229 -18.60 -4.24 -1.59
N ILE A 230 -18.07 -3.26 -2.32
CA ILE A 230 -16.64 -2.97 -2.42
C ILE A 230 -16.35 -1.74 -1.55
N ASP A 231 -15.24 -1.76 -0.80
CA ASP A 231 -14.85 -0.61 0.01
C ASP A 231 -13.91 0.33 -0.73
N VAL A 232 -13.02 -0.23 -1.56
CA VAL A 232 -11.92 0.52 -2.20
C VAL A 232 -11.65 -0.02 -3.61
N LEU A 233 -11.32 0.88 -4.53
CA LEU A 233 -10.86 0.54 -5.87
C LEU A 233 -9.32 0.49 -5.90
N GLY A 234 -8.77 -0.66 -6.30
CA GLY A 234 -7.36 -0.86 -6.56
C GLY A 234 -7.02 -0.58 -8.02
N LEU A 235 -6.07 0.33 -8.26
CA LEU A 235 -5.56 0.68 -9.58
C LEU A 235 -4.07 0.35 -9.67
N GLN A 236 -3.72 -0.69 -10.45
CA GLN A 236 -2.32 -1.00 -10.74
C GLN A 236 -1.77 -0.07 -11.84
N SER A 237 -0.44 0.06 -11.94
CA SER A 237 0.16 0.94 -12.94
C SER A 237 1.43 0.44 -13.62
N HIS A 238 2.15 -0.52 -13.03
CA HIS A 238 3.35 -1.17 -13.54
C HIS A 238 4.00 -0.48 -14.77
N MET A 239 4.65 0.67 -14.54
CA MET A 239 5.11 1.57 -15.59
C MET A 239 6.46 1.13 -16.20
N HIS A 240 6.59 -0.16 -16.53
CA HIS A 240 7.79 -0.75 -17.12
C HIS A 240 8.11 -0.18 -18.50
N GLN A 241 7.09 0.28 -19.23
CA GLN A 241 7.22 0.91 -20.54
C GLN A 241 7.41 2.44 -20.47
N GLY A 242 7.54 2.99 -19.26
CA GLY A 242 7.74 4.41 -19.01
C GLY A 242 6.63 5.04 -18.17
N TYR A 243 7.01 6.11 -17.48
CA TYR A 243 6.13 6.90 -16.63
C TYR A 243 4.93 7.44 -17.40
N TRP A 244 3.74 7.33 -16.81
CA TRP A 244 2.48 7.77 -17.42
C TRP A 244 2.37 9.28 -17.60
N GLY A 245 3.09 10.06 -16.80
CA GLY A 245 2.91 11.50 -16.74
C GLY A 245 1.75 11.89 -15.82
N GLU A 246 1.78 13.14 -15.37
CA GLU A 246 0.81 13.73 -14.46
C GLU A 246 -0.58 13.78 -15.10
N GLU A 247 -0.69 14.29 -16.34
CA GLU A 247 -1.98 14.45 -17.05
C GLU A 247 -2.74 13.11 -17.20
N LYS A 248 -2.04 12.04 -17.61
CA LYS A 248 -2.66 10.71 -17.74
C LYS A 248 -3.07 10.17 -16.38
N THR A 249 -2.24 10.35 -15.36
CA THR A 249 -2.51 9.87 -14.00
C THR A 249 -3.73 10.59 -13.41
N GLU A 250 -3.78 11.92 -13.50
CA GLU A 250 -4.93 12.73 -13.07
C GLU A 250 -6.22 12.32 -13.80
N ALA A 251 -6.17 12.17 -15.13
CA ALA A 251 -7.34 11.74 -15.90
C ALA A 251 -7.87 10.35 -15.48
N ILE A 252 -6.98 9.43 -15.11
CA ILE A 252 -7.37 8.12 -14.57
C ILE A 252 -8.04 8.30 -13.20
N LEU A 253 -7.44 9.07 -12.29
CA LEU A 253 -7.97 9.28 -10.95
C LEU A 253 -9.33 9.99 -10.96
N ASP A 254 -9.49 11.04 -11.76
CA ASP A 254 -10.75 11.77 -11.93
C ASP A 254 -11.86 10.85 -12.44
N ARG A 255 -11.52 9.96 -13.37
CA ARG A 255 -12.49 9.04 -13.95
C ARG A 255 -12.93 7.98 -12.94
N PHE A 256 -12.03 7.39 -12.15
CA PHE A 256 -12.39 6.37 -11.17
C PHE A 256 -12.97 6.97 -9.86
N SER A 257 -12.64 8.21 -9.51
CA SER A 257 -13.18 8.87 -8.32
C SER A 257 -14.68 9.14 -8.41
N ARG A 258 -15.25 9.19 -9.63
CA ARG A 258 -16.70 9.34 -9.85
C ARG A 258 -17.55 8.26 -9.19
N TYR A 259 -16.96 7.10 -8.88
CA TYR A 259 -17.65 5.99 -8.22
C TYR A 259 -17.84 6.23 -6.72
N GLY A 260 -17.24 7.28 -6.15
CA GLY A 260 -17.40 7.65 -4.73
C GLY A 260 -16.72 6.69 -3.75
N LEU A 261 -15.88 5.79 -4.24
CA LEU A 261 -15.06 4.89 -3.43
C LEU A 261 -13.63 5.46 -3.31
N PRO A 262 -12.95 5.28 -2.17
CA PRO A 262 -11.52 5.51 -2.08
C PRO A 262 -10.73 4.71 -3.11
N ILE A 263 -9.60 5.27 -3.51
CA ILE A 263 -8.67 4.70 -4.48
C ILE A 263 -7.38 4.32 -3.75
N HIS A 264 -6.98 3.07 -3.89
CA HIS A 264 -5.63 2.62 -3.60
C HIS A 264 -4.90 2.47 -4.93
N PHE A 265 -3.78 3.18 -5.10
CA PHE A 265 -2.92 3.02 -6.25
C PHE A 265 -1.93 1.89 -5.94
N THR A 266 -2.28 0.67 -6.31
CA THR A 266 -1.85 -0.56 -5.62
C THR A 266 -0.51 -1.13 -6.07
N GLU A 267 -0.11 -0.88 -7.32
CA GLU A 267 1.08 -1.54 -7.89
C GLU A 267 1.84 -0.57 -8.79
N THR A 268 2.61 0.32 -8.16
CA THR A 268 3.53 1.25 -8.84
C THR A 268 4.88 0.63 -9.08
N THR A 269 5.38 0.72 -10.31
CA THR A 269 6.76 0.38 -10.66
C THR A 269 7.28 1.43 -11.64
N ILE A 270 8.41 2.08 -11.34
CA ILE A 270 9.08 3.02 -12.25
C ILE A 270 10.53 2.56 -12.40
N LEU A 271 10.99 2.40 -13.64
CA LEU A 271 12.31 1.80 -13.90
C LEU A 271 13.45 2.81 -13.85
N SER A 272 14.58 2.36 -13.30
CA SER A 272 15.86 3.07 -13.29
C SER A 272 16.86 2.58 -14.33
N GLY A 273 16.42 1.73 -15.26
CA GLY A 273 17.22 1.23 -16.38
C GLY A 273 16.59 1.58 -17.73
N GLU A 274 16.85 0.74 -18.73
CA GLU A 274 16.15 0.82 -20.02
C GLU A 274 14.65 0.59 -19.83
N LEU A 275 13.81 1.29 -20.60
CA LEU A 275 12.38 1.06 -20.58
C LEU A 275 12.03 -0.16 -21.43
N MET A 276 11.02 -0.90 -21.00
CA MET A 276 10.49 -2.02 -21.77
C MET A 276 9.95 -1.50 -23.11
N PRO A 277 10.23 -2.17 -24.24
CA PRO A 277 9.71 -1.76 -25.54
C PRO A 277 8.16 -1.76 -25.57
N PRO A 278 7.54 -0.77 -26.23
CA PRO A 278 6.07 -0.62 -26.24
C PRO A 278 5.33 -1.68 -27.07
N HIS A 279 6.05 -2.50 -27.84
CA HIS A 279 5.43 -3.61 -28.61
C HIS A 279 5.23 -4.88 -27.77
N ILE A 280 5.72 -4.90 -26.53
CA ILE A 280 5.44 -5.98 -25.58
C ILE A 280 4.03 -5.74 -25.01
N GLU A 281 3.11 -6.65 -25.28
CA GLU A 281 1.72 -6.53 -24.82
C GLU A 281 1.52 -7.06 -23.40
N ASP A 282 2.11 -8.23 -23.09
CA ASP A 282 2.17 -8.76 -21.73
C ASP A 282 3.58 -8.54 -21.16
N LEU A 283 3.67 -7.83 -20.04
CA LEU A 283 4.94 -7.52 -19.38
C LEU A 283 5.74 -8.78 -19.05
N ASN A 284 5.07 -9.90 -18.77
CA ASN A 284 5.72 -11.19 -18.48
C ASN A 284 6.45 -11.79 -19.69
N ASP A 285 6.11 -11.37 -20.91
CA ASP A 285 6.79 -11.84 -22.13
C ASP A 285 8.17 -11.16 -22.32
N HIS A 286 8.47 -10.11 -21.54
CA HIS A 286 9.78 -9.48 -21.55
C HIS A 286 10.79 -10.25 -20.68
N GLN A 287 11.54 -11.14 -21.32
CA GLN A 287 12.59 -11.93 -20.68
C GLN A 287 13.95 -11.54 -21.26
N VAL A 288 14.79 -10.91 -20.43
CA VAL A 288 16.15 -10.49 -20.80
C VAL A 288 17.16 -11.03 -19.79
N ASP A 289 18.37 -11.34 -20.25
CA ASP A 289 19.42 -11.93 -19.39
C ASP A 289 19.86 -10.98 -18.26
N SER A 290 19.79 -9.66 -18.50
CA SER A 290 20.20 -8.64 -17.56
C SER A 290 19.47 -7.33 -17.85
N TRP A 291 18.91 -6.72 -16.79
CA TRP A 291 18.21 -5.45 -16.85
C TRP A 291 18.71 -4.50 -15.74
N PRO A 292 19.92 -3.93 -15.88
CA PRO A 292 20.53 -3.14 -14.81
C PRO A 292 19.99 -1.71 -14.76
N SER A 293 20.08 -1.10 -13.58
CA SER A 293 19.99 0.36 -13.45
C SER A 293 21.12 1.06 -14.21
N THR A 294 20.86 2.28 -14.67
CA THR A 294 21.88 3.18 -15.24
C THR A 294 21.88 4.50 -14.47
N PRO A 295 23.00 5.24 -14.40
CA PRO A 295 23.03 6.54 -13.73
C PRO A 295 21.95 7.51 -14.23
N GLU A 296 21.74 7.57 -15.55
CA GLU A 296 20.71 8.40 -16.16
C GLU A 296 19.29 7.89 -15.83
N GLY A 297 19.10 6.57 -15.79
CA GLY A 297 17.83 5.96 -15.43
C GLY A 297 17.48 6.16 -13.96
N GLU A 298 18.45 6.11 -13.05
CA GLU A 298 18.26 6.43 -11.63
C GLU A 298 17.89 7.90 -11.40
N ALA A 299 18.54 8.82 -12.11
CA ALA A 299 18.17 10.24 -12.06
C ALA A 299 16.74 10.45 -12.58
N ARG A 300 16.40 9.82 -13.72
CA ARG A 300 15.04 9.85 -14.27
C ARG A 300 14.01 9.26 -13.30
N GLN A 301 14.30 8.10 -12.71
CA GLN A 301 13.42 7.45 -11.75
C GLN A 301 13.16 8.37 -10.55
N ALA A 302 14.18 9.05 -10.02
CA ALA A 302 14.00 9.98 -8.90
C ALA A 302 13.04 11.14 -9.25
N ASP A 303 13.19 11.74 -10.43
CA ASP A 303 12.32 12.83 -10.89
C ASP A 303 10.89 12.34 -11.21
N GLU A 304 10.74 11.13 -11.75
CA GLU A 304 9.45 10.49 -12.00
C GLU A 304 8.73 10.10 -10.70
N ILE A 305 9.45 9.59 -9.70
CA ILE A 305 8.90 9.27 -8.38
C ILE A 305 8.33 10.51 -7.70
N GLU A 306 9.06 11.64 -7.72
CA GLU A 306 8.55 12.87 -7.11
C GLU A 306 7.25 13.33 -7.75
N ARG A 307 7.21 13.41 -9.08
CA ARG A 307 6.03 13.86 -9.83
C ARG A 307 4.85 12.92 -9.62
N HIS A 308 5.11 11.61 -9.66
CA HIS A 308 4.11 10.57 -9.45
C HIS A 308 3.47 10.65 -8.06
N TYR A 309 4.30 10.62 -7.00
CA TYR A 309 3.79 10.67 -5.63
C TYR A 309 3.07 11.99 -5.32
N ARG A 310 3.59 13.12 -5.80
CA ARG A 310 2.90 14.42 -5.65
C ARG A 310 1.51 14.40 -6.29
N THR A 311 1.40 13.88 -7.51
CA THR A 311 0.12 13.77 -8.24
C THR A 311 -0.87 12.90 -7.46
N LEU A 312 -0.41 11.74 -6.96
CA LEU A 312 -1.27 10.82 -6.22
C LEU A 312 -1.70 11.38 -4.85
N VAL A 313 -0.80 11.98 -4.08
CA VAL A 313 -1.11 12.56 -2.75
C VAL A 313 -2.07 13.75 -2.87
N ALA A 314 -1.92 14.55 -3.94
CA ALA A 314 -2.76 15.70 -4.26
C ALA A 314 -4.21 15.33 -4.58
N HIS A 315 -4.48 14.13 -5.09
CA HIS A 315 -5.84 13.75 -5.45
C HIS A 315 -6.63 13.26 -4.22
N PRO A 316 -7.79 13.86 -3.87
CA PRO A 316 -8.48 13.61 -2.59
C PRO A 316 -8.98 12.18 -2.42
N SER A 317 -9.37 11.50 -3.50
CA SER A 317 -9.85 10.12 -3.42
C SER A 317 -8.74 9.08 -3.24
N VAL A 318 -7.47 9.43 -3.41
CA VAL A 318 -6.38 8.47 -3.18
C VAL A 318 -6.16 8.33 -1.68
N GLU A 319 -6.12 7.13 -1.13
CA GLU A 319 -5.85 6.92 0.30
C GLU A 319 -4.58 6.11 0.55
N ALA A 320 -4.12 5.37 -0.46
CA ALA A 320 -2.88 4.61 -0.41
C ALA A 320 -2.13 4.62 -1.75
N ILE A 321 -0.80 4.60 -1.66
CA ILE A 321 0.10 4.35 -2.79
C ILE A 321 0.93 3.14 -2.40
N THR A 322 0.94 2.09 -3.20
CA THR A 322 1.76 0.90 -2.96
C THR A 322 2.77 0.72 -4.08
N TYR A 323 4.04 0.72 -3.72
CA TYR A 323 5.15 0.47 -4.63
C TYR A 323 5.49 -1.02 -4.71
N TRP A 324 5.71 -1.53 -5.92
CA TRP A 324 5.82 -2.96 -6.19
C TRP A 324 7.27 -3.44 -6.23
N GLY A 325 7.93 -3.41 -5.07
CA GLY A 325 9.28 -3.92 -4.87
C GLY A 325 10.24 -2.86 -4.31
N MET A 326 10.90 -3.19 -3.20
CA MET A 326 11.87 -2.30 -2.55
C MET A 326 13.26 -2.39 -3.19
N ASN A 327 13.69 -3.62 -3.50
CA ASN A 327 15.04 -3.92 -3.99
C ASN A 327 14.99 -4.34 -5.46
N ASP A 328 16.00 -3.97 -6.24
CA ASP A 328 16.19 -4.57 -7.58
C ASP A 328 16.48 -6.06 -7.49
N ALA A 329 17.16 -6.50 -6.42
CA ALA A 329 17.41 -7.90 -6.17
C ALA A 329 16.09 -8.63 -5.83
N GLY A 330 15.62 -9.46 -6.75
CA GLY A 330 14.37 -10.22 -6.58
C GLY A 330 13.12 -9.46 -7.04
N MET A 331 13.28 -8.28 -7.65
CA MET A 331 12.17 -7.53 -8.22
C MET A 331 11.47 -8.35 -9.32
N TRP A 332 10.16 -8.13 -9.46
CA TRP A 332 9.38 -8.74 -10.52
C TRP A 332 10.01 -8.45 -11.90
N LEU A 333 10.04 -9.49 -12.75
CA LEU A 333 10.70 -9.51 -14.07
C LEU A 333 12.22 -9.26 -14.06
N GLY A 334 12.86 -9.24 -12.88
CA GLY A 334 14.26 -8.82 -12.76
C GLY A 334 14.47 -7.34 -13.12
N ALA A 335 13.41 -6.54 -13.04
CA ALA A 335 13.43 -5.14 -13.47
C ALA A 335 14.20 -4.25 -12.48
N PRO A 336 14.90 -3.20 -12.95
CA PRO A 336 15.63 -2.27 -12.11
C PRO A 336 14.69 -1.19 -11.55
N GLY A 337 13.61 -1.57 -10.90
CA GLY A 337 12.56 -0.64 -10.45
C GLY A 337 12.60 -0.31 -8.95
N GLY A 338 13.47 -0.94 -8.15
CA GLY A 338 13.50 -0.76 -6.70
C GLY A 338 14.06 0.62 -6.32
N PHE A 339 13.91 0.97 -5.03
CA PHE A 339 14.59 2.11 -4.41
C PHE A 339 16.00 1.76 -3.94
N VAL A 340 16.30 0.46 -3.82
CA VAL A 340 17.59 -0.07 -3.39
C VAL A 340 18.19 -0.91 -4.51
N ARG A 341 19.46 -0.67 -4.84
CA ARG A 341 20.20 -1.44 -5.84
C ARG A 341 20.37 -2.89 -5.40
N ALA A 342 20.71 -3.76 -6.35
CA ALA A 342 20.95 -5.16 -6.07
C ALA A 342 22.05 -5.43 -5.02
N ASP A 343 22.99 -4.50 -4.83
CA ASP A 343 24.05 -4.56 -3.82
C ASP A 343 23.63 -4.08 -2.41
N GLY A 344 22.40 -3.56 -2.27
CA GLY A 344 21.87 -3.04 -1.02
C GLY A 344 22.09 -1.54 -0.79
N THR A 345 22.65 -0.80 -1.75
CA THR A 345 22.81 0.65 -1.64
C THR A 345 21.56 1.40 -2.10
N PRO A 346 21.14 2.49 -1.42
CA PRO A 346 19.99 3.29 -1.83
C PRO A 346 20.26 4.04 -3.15
N LYS A 347 19.21 4.20 -3.96
CA LYS A 347 19.22 5.01 -5.19
C LYS A 347 18.80 6.46 -4.91
N PRO A 348 19.05 7.41 -5.81
CA PRO A 348 18.53 8.78 -5.69
C PRO A 348 17.01 8.87 -5.50
N SER A 349 16.25 7.89 -6.02
CA SER A 349 14.80 7.78 -5.82
C SER A 349 14.41 7.50 -4.35
N TYR A 350 15.25 6.78 -3.60
CA TYR A 350 15.08 6.56 -2.16
C TYR A 350 15.15 7.90 -1.43
N ASP A 351 16.24 8.64 -1.62
CA ASP A 351 16.46 9.92 -0.95
C ASP A 351 15.37 10.93 -1.31
N ARG A 352 14.91 10.92 -2.57
CA ARG A 352 13.81 11.76 -3.03
C ARG A 352 12.51 11.44 -2.30
N LEU A 353 12.10 10.18 -2.25
CA LEU A 353 10.85 9.80 -1.59
C LEU A 353 10.94 9.99 -0.08
N HIS A 354 12.09 9.69 0.53
CA HIS A 354 12.34 9.95 1.94
C HIS A 354 12.14 11.42 2.29
N HIS A 355 12.69 12.34 1.49
CA HIS A 355 12.50 13.77 1.68
C HIS A 355 11.02 14.17 1.61
N LEU A 356 10.28 13.67 0.63
CA LEU A 356 8.85 13.95 0.49
C LEU A 356 8.06 13.45 1.71
N VAL A 357 8.25 12.19 2.09
CA VAL A 357 7.45 11.55 3.15
C VAL A 357 7.82 12.05 4.55
N ASN A 358 9.11 12.22 4.85
CA ASN A 358 9.57 12.48 6.21
C ASN A 358 9.83 13.97 6.50
N ASP A 359 10.19 14.76 5.48
CA ASP A 359 10.53 16.17 5.68
C ASP A 359 9.42 17.11 5.18
N GLU A 360 8.92 16.92 3.95
CA GLU A 360 7.97 17.85 3.33
C GLU A 360 6.53 17.58 3.76
N TRP A 361 6.10 16.32 3.69
CA TRP A 361 4.79 15.88 4.15
C TRP A 361 4.84 15.44 5.61
N GLY A 362 6.03 15.11 6.11
CA GLY A 362 6.26 14.81 7.51
C GLY A 362 6.34 16.08 8.37
N THR A 363 6.41 15.87 9.68
CA THR A 363 6.86 16.91 10.61
C THR A 363 8.04 16.34 11.38
N PRO A 364 9.30 16.54 10.92
CA PRO A 364 10.46 16.10 11.69
C PRO A 364 10.48 16.82 13.06
N PRO A 365 11.26 16.34 14.04
CA PRO A 365 11.38 16.98 15.34
C PRO A 365 11.61 18.49 15.24
N THR A 366 10.56 19.27 15.52
CA THR A 366 10.51 20.71 15.28
C THR A 366 10.32 21.43 16.60
N THR A 367 11.30 22.25 16.96
CA THR A 367 11.27 23.08 18.16
C THR A 367 10.35 24.29 17.97
N LEU A 368 9.33 24.39 18.81
CA LEU A 368 8.38 25.48 18.87
C LEU A 368 8.32 26.05 20.30
N ALA A 369 7.58 27.14 20.49
CA ALA A 369 7.33 27.72 21.80
C ALA A 369 5.82 27.88 22.04
N THR A 370 5.39 27.57 23.26
CA THR A 370 4.01 27.85 23.69
C THR A 370 3.79 29.33 23.98
N ASP A 371 2.56 29.80 23.78
CA ASP A 371 2.15 31.16 24.18
C ASP A 371 1.85 31.26 25.70
N ALA A 372 1.35 32.41 26.15
CA ALA A 372 1.03 32.67 27.55
C ALA A 372 -0.09 31.77 28.10
N ASP A 373 -0.93 31.23 27.22
CA ASP A 373 -2.01 30.30 27.57
C ASP A 373 -1.57 28.84 27.45
N GLY A 374 -0.28 28.59 27.20
CA GLY A 374 0.27 27.24 27.01
C GLY A 374 -0.02 26.64 25.64
N ARG A 375 -0.40 27.45 24.64
CA ARG A 375 -0.78 26.95 23.31
C ARG A 375 0.41 26.92 22.36
N VAL A 376 0.58 25.80 21.67
CA VAL A 376 1.46 25.68 20.49
C VAL A 376 0.61 25.58 19.22
N ARG A 377 1.07 26.20 18.14
CA ARG A 377 0.39 26.20 16.83
C ARG A 377 1.30 25.66 15.76
N PHE A 378 0.79 24.75 14.95
CA PHE A 378 1.51 24.22 13.79
C PHE A 378 0.52 23.70 12.74
N THR A 379 0.95 23.67 11.48
CA THR A 379 0.24 22.99 10.39
C THR A 379 0.98 21.68 10.13
N GLY A 380 0.25 20.57 10.05
CA GLY A 380 0.83 19.25 9.83
C GLY A 380 -0.06 18.38 8.95
N PHE A 381 0.51 17.33 8.37
CA PHE A 381 -0.26 16.29 7.70
C PHE A 381 -1.13 15.51 8.70
N LEU A 382 -2.23 14.94 8.23
CA LEU A 382 -3.06 14.06 9.07
C LEU A 382 -2.25 12.84 9.51
N GLY A 383 -2.36 12.50 10.79
CA GLY A 383 -1.55 11.45 11.39
C GLY A 383 -1.37 11.62 12.89
N ASP A 384 -0.47 10.82 13.45
CA ASP A 384 -0.14 10.82 14.87
C ASP A 384 1.11 11.65 15.13
N TYR A 385 1.09 12.35 16.26
CA TYR A 385 2.09 13.31 16.67
C TYR A 385 2.48 13.04 18.11
N ARG A 386 3.75 13.32 18.41
CA ARG A 386 4.27 13.39 19.77
C ARG A 386 4.72 14.82 20.06
N ILE A 387 4.33 15.33 21.22
CA ILE A 387 4.83 16.59 21.75
C ILE A 387 5.62 16.32 23.01
N THR A 388 6.89 16.74 23.02
CA THR A 388 7.81 16.52 24.15
C THR A 388 8.23 17.86 24.75
N ALA A 389 8.16 17.98 26.07
CA ALA A 389 8.69 19.12 26.81
C ALA A 389 9.06 18.72 28.24
N ALA A 390 10.15 19.30 28.77
CA ALA A 390 10.59 19.08 30.15
C ALA A 390 10.74 17.58 30.57
N GLY A 391 11.16 16.72 29.63
CA GLY A 391 11.33 15.28 29.88
C GLY A 391 10.01 14.51 30.04
N ARG A 392 8.93 15.06 29.48
CA ARG A 392 7.59 14.46 29.43
C ARG A 392 7.07 14.52 28.01
N SER A 393 6.16 13.62 27.66
CA SER A 393 5.53 13.58 26.34
C SER A 393 4.02 13.47 26.41
N VAL A 394 3.37 13.78 25.29
CA VAL A 394 1.95 13.49 25.05
C VAL A 394 1.77 13.18 23.57
N ASP A 395 1.00 12.13 23.28
CA ASP A 395 0.65 11.75 21.92
C ASP A 395 -0.73 12.31 21.56
N LEU A 396 -0.90 12.73 20.30
CA LEU A 396 -2.16 13.23 19.76
C LEU A 396 -2.32 12.82 18.30
N THR A 397 -3.55 12.81 17.81
CA THR A 397 -3.87 12.48 16.42
C THR A 397 -4.58 13.64 15.74
N LEU A 398 -4.09 14.06 14.58
CA LEU A 398 -4.79 14.95 13.65
C LEU A 398 -5.58 14.07 12.68
N SER A 399 -6.86 13.84 12.98
CA SER A 399 -7.68 12.88 12.24
C SER A 399 -8.40 13.49 11.04
N GLU A 400 -8.75 14.77 11.05
CA GLU A 400 -9.55 15.41 10.00
C GLU A 400 -8.88 16.70 9.50
N PRO A 401 -9.07 17.07 8.22
CA PRO A 401 -8.49 18.30 7.67
C PRO A 401 -9.13 19.57 8.24
N GLY A 402 -8.40 20.67 8.21
CA GLY A 402 -8.85 21.98 8.70
C GLY A 402 -8.37 22.31 10.12
N GLU A 403 -9.14 23.08 10.88
CA GLU A 403 -8.74 23.52 12.22
C GLU A 403 -8.92 22.41 13.28
N ALA A 404 -7.88 22.15 14.05
CA ALA A 404 -7.90 21.19 15.16
C ALA A 404 -7.56 21.90 16.49
N HIS A 405 -8.44 21.74 17.49
CA HIS A 405 -8.21 22.23 18.85
C HIS A 405 -8.07 21.04 19.80
N VAL A 406 -6.90 20.92 20.42
CA VAL A 406 -6.56 19.78 21.30
C VAL A 406 -6.13 20.31 22.67
N GLU A 407 -6.66 19.72 23.73
CA GLU A 407 -6.13 19.90 25.08
C GLU A 407 -5.31 18.65 25.44
N ALA A 408 -4.07 18.85 25.85
CA ALA A 408 -3.14 17.76 26.10
C ALA A 408 -2.35 18.01 27.40
N ALA A 409 -2.24 16.98 28.22
CA ALA A 409 -1.49 17.02 29.48
C ALA A 409 -0.21 16.20 29.32
N LEU A 410 0.93 16.82 29.63
CA LEU A 410 2.23 16.16 29.58
C LEU A 410 2.38 15.19 30.76
N THR A 411 2.56 13.91 30.45
CA THR A 411 2.76 12.84 31.42
C THR A 411 4.21 12.39 31.44
N ALA A 412 4.66 11.80 32.55
CA ALA A 412 5.97 11.15 32.57
C ALA A 412 6.00 10.06 31.49
N ASP A 413 7.14 9.87 30.84
CA ASP A 413 7.30 8.82 29.84
C ASP A 413 7.07 7.45 30.50
N ASP A 414 6.03 6.72 30.07
CA ASP A 414 5.88 5.31 30.37
C ASP A 414 6.85 4.56 29.44
N HIS A 415 8.07 4.31 29.93
CA HIS A 415 9.07 3.49 29.23
C HIS A 415 8.66 2.02 29.13
#